data_AF-A0A524EUM4-F1
#
_entry.id   AF-A0A524EUM4-F1
#
_cell.length_a   1.000
_cell.length_b   1.000
_cell.length_c   1.000
_cell.angle_alpha   90.00
_cell.angle_beta   90.00
_cell.angle_gamma   90.00
#
_symmetry.space_group_name_H-M   'P 1'
#
loop_
_entity.id
_entity.type
_entity.pdbx_description
1 polymer ?
#
loop_
_entity_poly.entity_id
_entity_poly.type
_entity_poly.pdbx_seq_one_letter_code
_entity_poly.pdbx_strand_id
1 'polypeptide(L)'
;MPICYHCGENVSETYYCEQCGKNYCSLHRNPITHECNLVIEAEKIPNNSSSYQLASGGDEILRGTIDGTYTWYRQEKQIPDNAFDPDSG
;
A
#
# COMPACT_ATOMS: atom_id res chain seq x y z
N MET A 1 5.12 -15.65 2.24
CA MET A 1 3.70 -15.46 2.62
C MET A 1 3.08 -14.55 1.58
N PRO A 2 1.85 -14.78 1.12
CA PRO A 2 1.22 -13.89 0.15
C PRO A 2 0.85 -12.55 0.80
N ILE A 3 0.97 -11.47 0.02
CA ILE A 3 0.75 -10.09 0.47
C ILE A 3 -0.56 -9.57 -0.14
N CYS A 4 -1.36 -8.89 0.67
CA CYS A 4 -2.56 -8.20 0.21
C CYS A 4 -2.20 -6.95 -0.61
N TYR A 5 -2.66 -6.86 -1.85
CA TYR A 5 -2.36 -5.73 -2.74
C TYR A 5 -2.95 -4.39 -2.25
N HIS A 6 -4.07 -4.41 -1.51
CA HIS A 6 -4.73 -3.18 -1.02
C HIS A 6 -4.07 -2.61 0.25
N CYS A 7 -3.76 -3.44 1.26
CA CYS A 7 -3.18 -2.96 2.54
C CYS A 7 -1.68 -3.20 2.72
N GLY A 8 -1.03 -3.99 1.85
CA GLY A 8 0.41 -4.31 1.94
C GLY A 8 0.78 -5.33 3.02
N GLU A 9 -0.19 -5.92 3.73
CA GLU A 9 0.06 -6.87 4.81
C GLU A 9 0.31 -8.30 4.30
N ASN A 10 1.26 -9.01 4.94
CA ASN A 10 1.47 -10.44 4.74
C ASN A 10 0.38 -11.23 5.49
N VAL A 11 -0.30 -12.14 4.79
CA VAL A 11 -1.36 -12.98 5.38
C VAL A 11 -1.13 -14.46 5.07
N SER A 12 -1.71 -15.34 5.88
CA SER A 12 -1.57 -16.79 5.70
C SER A 12 -2.26 -17.30 4.44
N GLU A 13 -3.41 -16.72 4.11
CA GLU A 13 -4.23 -17.05 2.94
C GLU A 13 -4.63 -15.75 2.24
N THR A 14 -4.38 -15.68 0.93
CA THR A 14 -4.92 -14.62 0.07
C THR A 14 -5.97 -15.17 -0.87
N TYR A 15 -7.02 -14.38 -1.06
CA TYR A 15 -8.02 -14.57 -2.08
C TYR A 15 -7.57 -13.86 -3.36
N TYR A 16 -7.38 -14.64 -4.41
CA TYR A 16 -7.19 -14.13 -5.76
C TYR A 16 -8.50 -13.55 -6.28
N CYS A 17 -8.48 -12.34 -6.81
CA CYS A 17 -9.62 -11.74 -7.48
C CYS A 17 -9.55 -11.99 -8.99
N GLU A 18 -10.48 -12.77 -9.53
CA GLU A 18 -10.55 -13.07 -10.97
C GLU A 18 -10.86 -11.85 -11.85
N GLN A 19 -11.38 -10.76 -11.28
CA GLN A 19 -11.76 -9.55 -12.03
C GLN A 19 -10.57 -8.60 -12.26
N CYS A 20 -9.73 -8.36 -11.24
CA CYS A 20 -8.57 -7.45 -11.32
C CYS A 20 -7.20 -8.17 -11.31
N GLY A 21 -7.17 -9.49 -11.14
CA GLY A 21 -5.95 -10.29 -11.21
C GLY A 21 -4.96 -10.12 -10.05
N LYS A 22 -5.37 -9.50 -8.93
CA LYS A 22 -4.53 -9.30 -7.73
C LYS A 22 -4.99 -10.18 -6.56
N ASN A 23 -4.13 -10.31 -5.56
CA ASN A 23 -4.34 -11.11 -4.36
C ASN A 23 -4.61 -10.22 -3.14
N TYR A 24 -5.59 -10.60 -2.32
CA TYR A 24 -6.07 -9.81 -1.17
C TYR A 24 -6.28 -10.67 0.08
N CYS A 25 -6.23 -10.07 1.26
CA CYS A 25 -6.58 -10.76 2.51
C CYS A 25 -8.10 -10.96 2.64
N SER A 26 -8.54 -11.71 3.66
CA SER A 26 -9.96 -11.98 3.95
C SER A 26 -10.82 -10.71 4.10
N LEU A 27 -10.26 -9.62 4.63
CA LEU A 27 -10.95 -8.32 4.78
C LEU A 27 -11.13 -7.61 3.42
N HIS A 28 -10.10 -7.70 2.56
CA HIS A 28 -10.07 -7.07 1.24
C HIS A 28 -10.50 -8.03 0.11
N ARG A 29 -11.14 -9.16 0.46
CA ARG A 29 -11.67 -10.16 -0.50
C ARG A 29 -12.76 -9.59 -1.41
N ASN A 30 -13.60 -8.69 -0.90
CA ASN A 30 -14.76 -8.20 -1.64
C ASN A 30 -14.34 -7.15 -2.67
N PRO A 31 -14.91 -7.13 -3.90
CA PRO A 31 -14.51 -6.19 -4.94
C PRO A 31 -14.73 -4.72 -4.58
N ILE A 32 -15.63 -4.45 -3.63
CA ILE A 32 -15.84 -3.10 -3.06
C ILE A 32 -14.73 -2.75 -2.07
N THR A 33 -14.24 -3.69 -1.25
CA THR A 33 -13.24 -3.40 -0.20
C THR A 33 -11.80 -3.39 -0.71
N HIS A 34 -11.53 -3.85 -1.94
CA HIS A 34 -10.26 -3.64 -2.62
C HIS A 34 -10.35 -2.75 -3.87
N GLU A 35 -11.48 -2.04 -4.05
CA GLU A 35 -11.67 -1.07 -5.14
C GLU A 35 -11.39 -1.65 -6.54
N CYS A 36 -11.96 -2.84 -6.81
CA CYS A 36 -11.64 -3.68 -7.97
C CYS A 36 -11.66 -2.94 -9.31
N ASN A 37 -12.62 -2.02 -9.50
CA ASN A 37 -12.74 -1.22 -10.71
C ASN A 37 -11.51 -0.32 -10.93
N LEU A 38 -11.00 0.35 -9.89
CA LEU A 38 -9.82 1.22 -10.00
C LEU A 38 -8.58 0.43 -10.42
N VAL A 39 -8.42 -0.79 -9.90
CA VAL A 39 -7.32 -1.69 -10.30
C VAL A 39 -7.48 -2.12 -11.76
N ILE A 40 -8.69 -2.46 -12.21
CA ILE A 40 -8.97 -2.80 -13.61
C ILE A 40 -8.72 -1.60 -14.54
N GLU A 41 -9.10 -0.39 -14.13
CA GLU A 41 -8.87 0.84 -14.90
C GLU A 41 -7.38 1.16 -14.98
N ALA A 42 -6.64 1.06 -13.87
CA ALA A 42 -5.20 1.27 -13.83
C ALA A 42 -4.42 0.31 -14.77
N GLU A 43 -4.80 -0.97 -14.82
CA GLU A 43 -4.18 -1.97 -15.71
C GLU A 43 -4.61 -1.79 -17.18
N LYS A 44 -5.79 -1.18 -17.44
CA LYS A 44 -6.33 -0.95 -18.79
C LYS A 44 -5.81 0.31 -19.47
N ILE A 45 -5.20 1.24 -18.74
CA ILE A 45 -4.59 2.44 -19.33
C ILE A 45 -3.25 2.02 -19.95
N PRO A 46 -3.14 1.90 -21.30
CA PRO A 46 -1.82 1.81 -21.91
C PRO A 46 -1.05 3.07 -21.54
N ASN A 47 0.23 2.91 -21.20
CA ASN A 47 1.05 3.97 -20.58
C ASN A 47 1.39 5.09 -21.58
N ASN A 48 0.39 5.90 -21.91
CA ASN A 48 0.47 7.12 -22.70
C ASN A 48 0.08 8.29 -21.80
N SER A 49 1.05 8.63 -20.96
CA SER A 49 1.12 9.79 -20.07
C SER A 49 0.24 10.97 -20.45
N SER A 50 -0.72 11.32 -19.57
CA SER A 50 -1.18 12.70 -19.35
C SER A 50 -1.82 12.84 -17.98
N SER A 51 -1.01 13.37 -17.05
CA SER A 51 -1.33 14.56 -16.26
C SER A 51 -2.80 14.82 -15.88
N TYR A 52 -3.08 14.51 -14.61
CA TYR A 52 -4.15 15.00 -13.72
C TYR A 52 -4.85 16.29 -14.15
N GLN A 53 -6.18 16.36 -13.97
CA GLN A 53 -6.87 17.51 -13.36
C GLN A 53 -8.14 17.09 -12.60
N LEU A 54 -8.12 17.20 -11.27
CA LEU A 54 -9.31 17.51 -10.46
C LEU A 54 -9.09 18.92 -9.90
N ALA A 55 -9.67 19.92 -10.54
CA ALA A 55 -9.41 21.33 -10.24
C ALA A 55 -10.47 21.90 -9.30
N SER A 56 -10.06 22.57 -8.22
CA SER A 56 -10.86 23.61 -7.53
C SER A 56 -10.05 24.38 -6.48
N GLY A 57 -10.02 25.70 -6.60
CA GLY A 57 -9.62 26.64 -5.54
C GLY A 57 -8.11 26.82 -5.39
N GLY A 58 -7.61 28.03 -5.64
CA GLY A 58 -6.21 28.36 -5.43
C GLY A 58 -5.88 28.54 -3.94
N ASP A 59 -4.74 28.00 -3.51
CA ASP A 59 -3.58 28.87 -3.22
C ASP A 59 -2.27 28.09 -3.41
N GLU A 60 -1.26 28.78 -3.91
CA GLU A 60 -0.11 28.25 -4.65
C GLU A 60 1.10 27.87 -3.76
N ILE A 61 1.28 26.58 -3.39
CA ILE A 61 2.61 26.06 -2.97
C ILE A 61 2.89 24.66 -3.54
N LEU A 62 3.92 24.55 -4.37
CA LEU A 62 4.53 23.30 -4.83
C LEU A 62 5.15 22.53 -3.64
N ARG A 63 4.53 21.40 -3.25
CA ARG A 63 5.08 20.49 -2.22
C ARG A 63 5.61 19.19 -2.82
N GLY A 64 6.73 19.30 -3.51
CA GLY A 64 7.52 18.17 -4.00
C GLY A 64 8.71 18.66 -4.82
N THR A 65 9.93 18.44 -4.34
CA THR A 65 11.13 18.66 -5.15
C THR A 65 11.29 17.48 -6.11
N ILE A 66 11.57 17.77 -7.39
CA ILE A 66 11.78 16.74 -8.42
C ILE A 66 13.08 15.93 -8.24
N ASP A 67 13.88 16.27 -7.23
CA ASP A 67 15.17 15.65 -6.88
C ASP A 67 15.02 14.36 -6.04
N GLY A 68 13.79 13.90 -5.80
CA GLY A 68 13.51 12.60 -5.16
C GLY A 68 13.63 12.55 -3.64
N THR A 69 13.84 13.69 -2.97
CA THR A 69 13.97 13.75 -1.50
C THR A 69 12.61 13.73 -0.79
N TYR A 70 12.13 12.54 -0.43
CA TYR A 70 10.91 12.36 0.38
C TYR A 70 11.22 12.22 1.88
N THR A 71 10.74 13.16 2.70
CA THR A 71 10.90 13.12 4.16
C THR A 71 9.72 12.40 4.83
N TRP A 72 9.97 11.21 5.39
CA TRP A 72 8.99 10.46 6.18
C TRP A 72 9.46 10.30 7.62
N TYR A 73 8.61 10.64 8.58
CA TYR A 73 8.86 10.44 10.02
C TYR A 73 8.09 9.20 10.51
N ARG A 74 8.73 8.31 11.27
CA ARG A 74 8.08 7.17 11.95
C ARG A 74 8.67 6.96 13.34
N GLN A 75 7.80 6.64 14.31
CA GLN A 75 8.14 6.26 15.68
C GLN A 75 7.58 4.85 16.00
N GLU A 76 7.92 4.27 17.15
CA GLU A 76 8.35 2.86 17.28
C GLU A 76 7.86 2.13 18.55
N LYS A 77 7.98 0.79 18.59
CA LYS A 77 7.85 -0.16 19.75
C LYS A 77 8.15 -1.60 19.27
N GLN A 78 8.54 -2.61 20.06
CA GLN A 78 9.08 -2.76 21.43
C GLN A 78 9.84 -4.13 21.52
N ILE A 79 10.43 -4.50 22.67
CA ILE A 79 11.21 -5.75 22.91
C ILE A 79 10.79 -6.36 24.29
N PRO A 80 10.75 -7.69 24.49
CA PRO A 80 10.50 -8.34 25.80
C PRO A 80 11.76 -8.73 26.60
N ASP A 81 11.56 -9.11 27.87
CA ASP A 81 12.48 -8.83 29.00
C ASP A 81 13.76 -9.67 29.13
N ASN A 82 13.73 -11.01 28.98
CA ASN A 82 14.88 -11.89 29.28
C ASN A 82 15.79 -12.18 28.07
N ALA A 83 15.90 -11.25 27.13
CA ALA A 83 16.70 -11.45 25.91
C ALA A 83 18.24 -11.44 26.13
N PHE A 84 18.72 -11.24 27.37
CA PHE A 84 20.13 -10.96 27.69
C PHE A 84 20.65 -11.60 28.99
N ASP A 85 20.04 -12.68 29.49
CA ASP A 85 20.52 -13.38 30.70
C ASP A 85 21.64 -14.41 30.41
N PRO A 86 22.75 -14.40 31.18
CA PRO A 86 23.94 -15.23 30.88
C PRO A 86 23.96 -16.63 31.52
N ASP A 87 22.96 -17.02 32.32
CA ASP A 87 22.99 -18.24 33.16
C ASP A 87 22.36 -19.49 32.49
N SER A 88 21.98 -19.41 31.21
CA SER A 88 21.31 -20.52 30.50
C SER A 88 22.31 -21.57 29.96
N GLY A 89 22.86 -22.39 30.86
CA GLY A 89 23.72 -23.55 30.57
C GLY A 89 23.13 -24.88 31.03
#